data_AF-A0A955T0I7-F1
#
_entry.id   AF-A0A955T0I7-F1
#
_cell.length_a   1.000
_cell.length_b   1.000
_cell.length_c   1.000
_cell.angle_alpha   90.00
_cell.angle_beta   90.00
_cell.angle_gamma   90.00
#
_symmetry.space_group_name_H-M   'P 1'
#
loop_
_entity.id
_entity.type
_entity.pdbx_description
1 polymer ?
#
loop_
_entity_poly.entity_id
_entity_poly.type
_entity_poly.pdbx_seq_one_letter_code
_entity_poly.pdbx_strand_id
1 'polypeptide(L)'
;IGEDCFELAWPSEGSSWGMEARMVYDLSKENQVDLIFECTPTADLYPQGFAAMMWASYMNCALDRKIHFWGEGGDGTGWVAWGEGEGKEIEVGTVSHGGVPDLPYEEGAQTLNLIEDPGKKFIAPFYYGLLDGDQNLETTDDKILYLVLFDQTDPIRFAMWNFFSNESGEPDTHSPAWDWQYAIRDPEMGKKYGYRARIVVKQFEGEEQIWEEYRRWGEDLGVELPVVDQR
;
A
#
# COMPACT_ATOMS: atom_id res chain seq x y z
N ILE A 1 -24.55 -1.09 9.05
CA ILE A 1 -23.74 -0.66 7.90
C ILE A 1 -24.70 -0.14 6.83
N GLY A 2 -24.37 0.98 6.16
CA GLY A 2 -25.23 1.60 5.14
C GLY A 2 -25.45 0.71 3.92
N GLU A 3 -26.23 1.16 2.95
CA GLU A 3 -26.58 0.38 1.75
C GLU A 3 -25.35 0.02 0.90
N ASP A 4 -24.36 0.92 0.83
CA ASP A 4 -23.11 0.75 0.06
C ASP A 4 -21.90 0.36 0.93
N CYS A 5 -22.16 -0.11 2.17
CA CYS A 5 -21.11 -0.51 3.10
C CYS A 5 -21.10 -2.03 3.30
N PHE A 6 -19.97 -2.67 3.03
CA PHE A 6 -19.80 -4.12 3.10
C PHE A 6 -18.76 -4.48 4.16
N GLU A 7 -19.02 -5.51 4.95
CA GLU A 7 -18.10 -5.99 5.98
C GLU A 7 -17.68 -7.43 5.67
N LEU A 8 -16.38 -7.69 5.79
CA LEU A 8 -15.78 -9.02 5.84
C LEU A 8 -15.20 -9.24 7.23
N ALA A 9 -15.45 -10.42 7.79
CA ALA A 9 -14.94 -10.82 9.11
C ALA A 9 -14.23 -12.17 9.02
N TRP A 10 -13.09 -12.26 9.70
CA TRP A 10 -12.26 -13.46 9.83
C TRP A 10 -12.14 -13.80 11.32
N PRO A 11 -12.94 -14.75 11.82
CA PRO A 11 -12.85 -15.22 13.20
C PRO A 11 -11.50 -15.89 13.48
N SER A 12 -11.03 -15.75 14.72
CA SER A 12 -9.71 -16.28 15.12
C SER A 12 -9.60 -17.80 15.02
N GLU A 13 -10.70 -18.54 15.12
CA GLU A 13 -10.74 -20.00 15.01
C GLU A 13 -10.26 -20.51 13.64
N GLY A 14 -10.40 -19.68 12.59
CA GLY A 14 -9.91 -19.97 11.25
C GLY A 14 -8.48 -19.50 10.99
N SER A 15 -7.83 -18.85 11.97
CA SER A 15 -6.55 -18.19 11.80
C SER A 15 -5.40 -19.00 12.41
N SER A 16 -4.47 -19.47 11.58
CA SER A 16 -3.20 -20.06 12.05
C SER A 16 -2.32 -19.08 12.83
N TRP A 17 -2.63 -17.79 12.76
CA TRP A 17 -1.91 -16.71 13.42
C TRP A 17 -2.58 -16.25 14.72
N GLY A 18 -3.65 -16.93 15.15
CA GLY A 18 -4.41 -16.55 16.35
C GLY A 18 -4.87 -15.09 16.27
N MET A 19 -5.47 -14.70 15.15
CA MET A 19 -5.86 -13.32 14.88
C MET A 19 -7.32 -13.28 14.47
N GLU A 20 -8.14 -12.50 15.17
CA GLU A 20 -9.45 -12.07 14.67
C GLU A 20 -9.24 -10.79 13.84
N ALA A 21 -9.89 -10.69 12.70
CA ALA A 21 -9.83 -9.50 11.86
C ALA A 21 -11.18 -9.16 11.23
N ARG A 22 -11.36 -7.89 10.90
CA ARG A 22 -12.49 -7.42 10.09
C ARG A 22 -12.05 -6.29 9.17
N MET A 23 -12.75 -6.19 8.04
CA MET A 23 -12.56 -5.12 7.09
C MET A 23 -13.90 -4.61 6.59
N VAL A 24 -14.09 -3.29 6.65
CA VAL A 24 -15.26 -2.61 6.11
C VAL A 24 -14.84 -1.86 4.85
N TYR A 25 -15.66 -1.98 3.81
CA TYR A 25 -15.57 -1.27 2.54
C TYR A 25 -16.78 -0.35 2.43
N ASP A 26 -16.55 0.93 2.16
CA ASP A 26 -17.59 1.90 1.87
C ASP A 26 -17.42 2.39 0.42
N LEU A 27 -18.41 2.08 -0.40
CA LEU A 27 -18.49 2.42 -1.83
C LEU A 27 -19.52 3.52 -2.10
N SER A 28 -19.99 4.23 -1.08
CA SER A 28 -21.04 5.25 -1.20
C SER A 28 -20.61 6.51 -1.95
N LYS A 29 -19.30 6.73 -2.10
CA LYS A 29 -18.74 7.87 -2.85
C LYS A 29 -18.19 7.41 -4.20
N GLU A 30 -18.53 8.15 -5.24
CA GLU A 30 -18.01 7.91 -6.58
C GLU A 30 -16.49 8.03 -6.62
N ASN A 31 -15.85 7.21 -7.47
CA ASN A 31 -14.41 7.26 -7.76
C ASN A 31 -13.50 7.00 -6.55
N GLN A 32 -14.02 6.40 -5.49
CA GLN A 32 -13.22 5.99 -4.33
C GLN A 32 -13.83 4.80 -3.59
N VAL A 33 -13.00 4.13 -2.80
CA VAL A 33 -13.41 3.11 -1.83
C VAL A 33 -12.73 3.43 -0.50
N ASP A 34 -13.53 3.66 0.53
CA ASP A 34 -13.02 3.90 1.89
C ASP A 34 -12.97 2.57 2.66
N LEU A 35 -11.87 2.35 3.37
CA LEU A 35 -11.52 1.10 4.02
C LEU A 35 -11.30 1.33 5.51
N ILE A 36 -11.85 0.45 6.33
CA ILE A 36 -11.53 0.36 7.76
C ILE A 36 -11.09 -1.07 8.05
N PHE A 37 -9.85 -1.24 8.49
CA PHE A 37 -9.35 -2.53 8.92
C PHE A 37 -9.15 -2.53 10.43
N GLU A 38 -9.54 -3.64 11.07
CA GLU A 38 -9.23 -3.90 12.48
C GLU A 38 -8.81 -5.36 12.66
N CYS A 39 -7.90 -5.59 13.61
CA CYS A 39 -7.56 -6.93 14.05
C CYS A 39 -7.27 -6.98 15.56
N THR A 40 -7.34 -8.18 16.13
CA THR A 40 -7.08 -8.43 17.55
C THR A 40 -6.38 -9.79 17.69
N PRO A 41 -5.13 -9.83 18.19
CA PRO A 41 -4.46 -11.08 18.50
C PRO A 41 -5.18 -11.81 19.63
N THR A 42 -5.46 -13.09 19.44
CA THR A 42 -6.09 -13.98 20.42
C THR A 42 -5.11 -15.02 20.99
N ALA A 43 -3.89 -15.08 20.45
CA ALA A 43 -2.78 -15.89 20.95
C ALA A 43 -1.44 -15.18 20.77
N ASP A 44 -0.45 -15.53 21.60
CA ASP A 44 0.92 -15.03 21.49
C ASP A 44 1.72 -15.94 20.55
N LEU A 45 1.72 -15.59 19.26
CA LEU A 45 2.29 -16.40 18.17
C LEU A 45 3.33 -15.62 17.34
N TYR A 46 3.92 -14.56 17.89
CA TYR A 46 4.74 -13.59 17.14
C TYR A 46 6.19 -13.55 17.65
N PRO A 47 6.98 -14.63 17.50
CA PRO A 47 8.30 -14.74 18.11
C PRO A 47 9.33 -13.73 17.58
N GLN A 48 9.07 -13.11 16.43
CA GLN A 48 9.91 -12.05 15.86
C GLN A 48 9.59 -10.65 16.39
N GLY A 49 8.62 -10.53 17.31
CA GLY A 49 8.19 -9.24 17.85
C GLY A 49 7.35 -8.43 16.85
N PHE A 50 6.77 -9.06 15.83
CA PHE A 50 5.81 -8.39 14.95
C PHE A 50 4.82 -9.35 14.29
N ALA A 51 3.68 -8.80 13.86
CA ALA A 51 2.73 -9.41 12.95
C ALA A 51 2.55 -8.51 11.72
N ALA A 52 2.70 -9.07 10.51
CA ALA A 52 2.48 -8.35 9.27
C ALA A 52 1.29 -8.93 8.51
N MET A 53 0.39 -8.06 8.07
CA MET A 53 -0.72 -8.38 7.16
C MET A 53 -0.48 -7.66 5.84
N MET A 54 -0.88 -8.29 4.74
CA MET A 54 -0.60 -7.84 3.38
C MET A 54 -1.90 -7.73 2.58
N TRP A 55 -2.03 -6.65 1.82
CA TRP A 55 -3.09 -6.45 0.85
C TRP A 55 -2.50 -6.48 -0.54
N ALA A 56 -2.90 -7.49 -1.31
CA ALA A 56 -2.45 -7.67 -2.67
C ALA A 56 -3.45 -7.06 -3.65
N SER A 57 -3.01 -6.08 -4.44
CA SER A 57 -3.81 -5.46 -5.48
C SER A 57 -3.17 -5.74 -6.84
N TYR A 58 -3.66 -6.77 -7.52
CA TYR A 58 -3.18 -7.17 -8.84
C TYR A 58 -3.77 -6.24 -9.90
N MET A 59 -2.89 -5.53 -10.59
CA MET A 59 -3.25 -4.59 -11.64
C MET A 59 -3.30 -5.27 -12.99
N ASN A 60 -4.10 -4.71 -13.89
CA ASN A 60 -4.13 -5.06 -15.29
C ASN A 60 -4.10 -3.76 -16.09
N CYS A 61 -3.34 -3.72 -17.18
CA CYS A 61 -3.13 -2.52 -17.98
C CYS A 61 -2.53 -1.34 -17.19
N ALA A 62 -1.61 -1.61 -16.27
CA ALA A 62 -0.78 -0.56 -15.69
C ALA A 62 0.12 0.06 -16.76
N LEU A 63 0.29 1.39 -16.77
CA LEU A 63 1.20 2.05 -17.72
C LEU A 63 2.66 1.73 -17.43
N ASP A 64 2.97 1.49 -16.16
CA ASP A 64 4.27 1.06 -15.66
C ASP A 64 4.05 0.22 -14.39
N ARG A 65 5.00 -0.65 -14.04
CA ARG A 65 4.95 -1.44 -12.81
C ARG A 65 5.15 -0.60 -11.56
N LYS A 66 5.86 0.52 -11.68
CA LYS A 66 6.29 1.31 -10.53
C LYS A 66 5.11 1.91 -9.79
N ILE A 67 5.27 2.00 -8.48
CA ILE A 67 4.49 2.91 -7.65
C ILE A 67 5.31 4.17 -7.35
N HIS A 68 4.61 5.26 -7.10
CA HIS A 68 5.19 6.57 -6.81
C HIS A 68 4.69 7.07 -5.46
N PHE A 69 5.56 7.67 -4.65
CA PHE A 69 5.22 8.23 -3.35
C PHE A 69 6.11 9.43 -3.03
N TRP A 70 5.69 10.24 -2.06
CA TRP A 70 6.52 11.31 -1.52
C TRP A 70 7.37 10.81 -0.35
N GLY A 71 8.69 10.95 -0.46
CA GLY A 71 9.61 10.35 0.47
C GLY A 71 11.07 10.74 0.24
N GLU A 72 11.97 9.94 0.80
CA GLU A 72 13.42 10.04 0.66
C GLU A 72 13.89 8.95 -0.31
N GLY A 73 14.76 9.30 -1.24
CA GLY A 73 15.38 8.35 -2.16
C GLY A 73 16.44 9.01 -3.03
N GLY A 74 17.56 8.31 -3.28
CA GLY A 74 18.66 8.81 -4.09
C GLY A 74 19.24 10.14 -3.57
N ASP A 75 18.86 11.24 -4.22
CA ASP A 75 19.44 12.57 -4.08
C ASP A 75 18.72 13.49 -3.05
N GLY A 76 17.67 13.01 -2.38
CA GLY A 76 17.01 13.78 -1.32
C GLY A 76 15.55 13.43 -1.07
N THR A 77 14.79 14.41 -0.58
CA THR A 77 13.34 14.32 -0.35
C THR A 77 12.58 14.78 -1.59
N GLY A 78 11.59 14.02 -2.03
CA GLY A 78 10.78 14.34 -3.20
C GLY A 78 9.86 13.20 -3.64
N TRP A 79 9.43 13.24 -4.89
CA TRP A 79 8.76 12.11 -5.54
C TRP A 79 9.75 10.99 -5.82
N VAL A 80 9.46 9.81 -5.29
CA VAL A 80 10.27 8.61 -5.42
C VAL A 80 9.47 7.56 -6.18
N ALA A 81 10.13 6.85 -7.09
CA ALA A 81 9.58 5.67 -7.74
C ALA A 81 10.13 4.40 -7.09
N TRP A 82 9.29 3.36 -7.00
CA TRP A 82 9.66 2.05 -6.46
C TRP A 82 9.27 0.94 -7.41
N GLY A 83 10.20 0.02 -7.64
CA GLY A 83 10.11 -1.00 -8.68
C GLY A 83 10.95 -0.72 -9.92
N GLU A 84 12.00 0.09 -9.75
CA GLU A 84 12.96 0.37 -10.81
C GLU A 84 13.78 -0.88 -11.16
N GLY A 85 14.39 -0.89 -12.34
CA GLY A 85 15.21 -2.00 -12.82
C GLY A 85 14.64 -2.70 -14.06
N GLU A 86 15.46 -3.60 -14.62
CA GLU A 86 15.20 -4.30 -15.87
C GLU A 86 15.21 -5.82 -15.69
N GLY A 87 14.40 -6.50 -16.51
CA GLY A 87 14.26 -7.96 -16.44
C GLY A 87 13.95 -8.42 -15.02
N LYS A 88 14.76 -9.34 -14.49
CA LYS A 88 14.62 -9.90 -13.14
C LYS A 88 15.35 -9.13 -12.04
N GLU A 89 16.13 -8.10 -12.40
CA GLU A 89 16.85 -7.24 -11.46
C GLU A 89 16.02 -6.00 -11.14
N ILE A 90 14.75 -6.22 -10.79
CA ILE A 90 13.84 -5.16 -10.34
C ILE A 90 13.94 -4.97 -8.83
N GLU A 91 13.72 -3.74 -8.38
CA GLU A 91 13.52 -3.44 -6.97
C GLU A 91 12.31 -4.22 -6.44
N VAL A 92 12.49 -4.84 -5.29
CA VAL A 92 11.50 -5.67 -4.61
C VAL A 92 11.62 -5.50 -3.10
N GLY A 93 10.57 -5.90 -2.37
CA GLY A 93 10.48 -5.69 -0.94
C GLY A 93 9.50 -4.57 -0.61
N THR A 94 9.80 -3.84 0.46
CA THR A 94 8.90 -2.81 1.00
C THR A 94 9.57 -1.47 1.23
N VAL A 95 8.78 -0.41 1.23
CA VAL A 95 9.19 0.93 1.63
C VAL A 95 8.49 1.28 2.95
N SER A 96 9.28 1.59 3.98
CA SER A 96 8.77 2.05 5.28
C SER A 96 8.80 3.57 5.41
N HIS A 97 8.13 4.09 6.44
CA HIS A 97 8.23 5.50 6.79
C HIS A 97 9.63 5.83 7.30
N GLY A 98 10.19 7.00 6.94
CA GLY A 98 11.57 7.38 7.29
C GLY A 98 11.88 7.42 8.79
N GLY A 99 10.87 7.65 9.62
CA GLY A 99 11.00 7.64 11.08
C GLY A 99 10.92 6.27 11.75
N VAL A 100 10.74 5.19 10.99
CA VAL A 100 10.43 3.85 11.53
C VAL A 100 11.60 2.91 11.28
N PRO A 101 12.10 2.19 12.30
CA PRO A 101 13.12 1.17 12.08
C PRO A 101 12.59 0.05 11.18
N ASP A 102 13.51 -0.64 10.51
CA ASP A 102 13.17 -1.83 9.71
C ASP A 102 12.76 -2.99 10.62
N LEU A 103 11.98 -3.94 10.09
CA LEU A 103 11.57 -5.12 10.84
C LEU A 103 12.74 -6.10 10.94
N PRO A 104 12.88 -6.83 12.06
CA PRO A 104 13.82 -7.94 12.11
C PRO A 104 13.35 -9.01 11.12
N TYR A 105 14.28 -9.64 10.40
CA TYR A 105 13.96 -10.71 9.46
C TYR A 105 14.96 -11.86 9.56
N GLU A 106 14.50 -13.06 9.23
CA GLU A 106 15.34 -14.24 9.08
C GLU A 106 15.98 -14.30 7.68
N GLU A 107 17.13 -14.95 7.59
CA GLU A 107 17.76 -15.24 6.31
C GLU A 107 16.79 -16.05 5.42
N GLY A 108 16.54 -15.59 4.20
CA GLY A 108 15.57 -16.18 3.28
C GLY A 108 14.16 -15.54 3.27
N ALA A 109 13.86 -14.65 4.22
CA ALA A 109 12.59 -13.90 4.25
C ALA A 109 12.40 -12.94 3.06
N GLN A 110 13.45 -12.72 2.27
CA GLN A 110 13.44 -11.87 1.05
C GLN A 110 12.38 -12.34 0.02
N THR A 111 11.94 -13.59 0.12
CA THR A 111 10.93 -14.18 -0.77
C THR A 111 9.49 -13.73 -0.49
N LEU A 112 9.23 -13.05 0.64
CA LEU A 112 7.88 -12.72 1.11
C LEU A 112 7.58 -11.21 1.18
N ASN A 113 8.38 -10.36 0.52
CA ASN A 113 8.23 -8.90 0.57
C ASN A 113 8.23 -8.30 1.98
N LEU A 114 8.87 -8.93 2.96
CA LEU A 114 8.94 -8.40 4.33
C LEU A 114 10.14 -7.49 4.57
N ILE A 115 11.10 -7.47 3.64
CA ILE A 115 12.34 -6.71 3.81
C ILE A 115 12.13 -5.29 3.32
N GLU A 116 12.37 -4.34 4.21
CA GLU A 116 12.39 -2.93 3.87
C GLU A 116 13.63 -2.55 3.05
N ASP A 117 13.45 -1.64 2.10
CA ASP A 117 14.54 -1.01 1.39
C ASP A 117 15.35 -0.10 2.34
N PRO A 118 16.69 -0.19 2.34
CA PRO A 118 17.52 0.61 3.22
C PRO A 118 17.72 2.06 2.73
N GLY A 119 17.42 2.36 1.46
CA GLY A 119 17.73 3.65 0.82
C GLY A 119 16.52 4.50 0.44
N LYS A 120 15.33 3.90 0.30
CA LYS A 120 14.07 4.56 -0.02
C LYS A 120 13.09 4.45 1.13
N LYS A 121 12.55 5.59 1.57
CA LYS A 121 11.60 5.69 2.68
C LYS A 121 10.47 6.64 2.31
N PHE A 122 9.22 6.35 2.69
CA PHE A 122 8.13 7.31 2.48
C PHE A 122 8.05 8.32 3.64
N ILE A 123 7.49 9.49 3.34
CA ILE A 123 7.15 10.52 4.33
C ILE A 123 5.64 10.71 4.35
N ALA A 124 5.03 10.86 3.18
CA ALA A 124 3.59 10.94 3.07
C ALA A 124 2.98 9.52 3.04
N PRO A 125 1.91 9.25 3.81
CA PRO A 125 1.31 7.92 3.90
C PRO A 125 0.37 7.68 2.70
N PHE A 126 0.93 7.74 1.50
CA PHE A 126 0.25 7.36 0.26
C PHE A 126 1.23 6.89 -0.81
N TYR A 127 0.72 6.11 -1.76
CA TYR A 127 1.39 5.85 -3.02
C TYR A 127 0.37 5.85 -4.16
N TYR A 128 0.83 6.03 -5.39
CA TYR A 128 -0.01 5.89 -6.57
C TYR A 128 0.69 5.16 -7.71
N GLY A 129 -0.12 4.59 -8.59
CA GLY A 129 0.26 4.10 -9.90
C GLY A 129 -0.70 4.61 -10.97
N LEU A 130 -0.36 4.40 -12.24
CA LEU A 130 -1.17 4.84 -13.36
C LEU A 130 -1.61 3.64 -14.20
N LEU A 131 -2.91 3.59 -14.49
CA LEU A 131 -3.54 2.61 -15.35
C LEU A 131 -3.90 3.27 -16.69
N ASP A 132 -4.01 2.44 -17.71
CA ASP A 132 -4.59 2.79 -19.00
C ASP A 132 -6.13 2.72 -18.92
N GLY A 133 -6.83 3.74 -19.43
CA GLY A 133 -8.26 3.94 -19.19
C GLY A 133 -9.16 3.16 -20.14
N ASP A 134 -8.74 2.99 -21.38
CA ASP A 134 -9.44 2.22 -22.40
C ASP A 134 -8.88 0.80 -22.61
N GLN A 135 -7.84 0.44 -21.84
CA GLN A 135 -7.10 -0.82 -21.86
C GLN A 135 -6.31 -1.05 -23.16
N ASN A 136 -6.03 0.01 -23.90
CA ASN A 136 -5.15 0.01 -25.05
C ASN A 136 -3.85 0.76 -24.73
N LEU A 137 -2.80 0.02 -24.38
CA LEU A 137 -1.48 0.57 -24.03
C LEU A 137 -0.79 1.40 -25.15
N GLU A 138 -1.37 1.49 -26.36
CA GLU A 138 -0.91 2.39 -27.42
C GLU A 138 -1.42 3.84 -27.25
N THR A 139 -2.52 4.05 -26.50
CA THR A 139 -3.02 5.37 -26.13
C THR A 139 -2.37 5.85 -24.83
N THR A 140 -2.30 7.18 -24.65
CA THR A 140 -1.60 7.76 -23.48
C THR A 140 -2.29 9.00 -22.90
N ASP A 141 -3.43 9.41 -23.49
CA ASP A 141 -4.22 10.58 -23.13
C ASP A 141 -5.38 10.25 -22.17
N ASP A 142 -5.51 9.00 -21.76
CA ASP A 142 -6.62 8.43 -21.00
C ASP A 142 -6.16 7.80 -19.66
N LYS A 143 -5.14 8.38 -19.04
CA LYS A 143 -4.54 7.85 -17.81
C LYS A 143 -5.53 7.86 -16.65
N ILE A 144 -5.65 6.73 -15.96
CA ILE A 144 -6.39 6.58 -14.72
C ILE A 144 -5.42 6.51 -13.54
N LEU A 145 -5.61 7.39 -12.57
CA LEU A 145 -4.96 7.38 -11.28
C LEU A 145 -5.49 6.21 -10.44
N TYR A 146 -4.59 5.41 -9.88
CA TYR A 146 -4.86 4.53 -8.75
C TYR A 146 -4.03 5.03 -7.56
N LEU A 147 -4.68 5.64 -6.58
CA LEU A 147 -4.03 6.25 -5.41
C LEU A 147 -4.52 5.57 -4.13
N VAL A 148 -3.61 5.15 -3.26
CA VAL A 148 -3.93 4.61 -1.94
C VAL A 148 -3.44 5.58 -0.87
N LEU A 149 -4.36 6.01 -0.01
CA LEU A 149 -4.14 6.96 1.09
C LEU A 149 -4.32 6.23 2.42
N PHE A 150 -3.45 6.48 3.38
CA PHE A 150 -3.54 5.91 4.74
C PHE A 150 -3.67 7.03 5.78
N ASP A 151 -4.32 6.73 6.91
CA ASP A 151 -4.50 7.67 8.00
C ASP A 151 -3.33 7.69 9.02
N GLN A 152 -2.30 6.88 8.79
CA GLN A 152 -1.14 6.76 9.66
C GLN A 152 0.10 6.27 8.90
N THR A 153 1.28 6.50 9.48
CA THR A 153 2.59 6.19 8.88
C THR A 153 3.21 4.92 9.43
N ASP A 154 3.34 4.85 10.76
CA ASP A 154 4.29 3.95 11.41
C ASP A 154 4.15 2.46 11.06
N PRO A 155 2.93 1.89 11.07
CA PRO A 155 2.73 0.48 10.77
C PRO A 155 2.54 0.20 9.29
N ILE A 156 2.55 1.22 8.40
CA ILE A 156 2.32 1.03 6.97
C ILE A 156 3.64 0.75 6.25
N ARG A 157 3.59 -0.13 5.26
CA ARG A 157 4.66 -0.34 4.28
C ARG A 157 4.06 -0.36 2.88
N PHE A 158 4.72 0.26 1.92
CA PHE A 158 4.35 0.12 0.51
C PHE A 158 5.11 -1.05 -0.09
N ALA A 159 4.47 -1.82 -0.95
CA ALA A 159 5.09 -2.95 -1.62
C ALA A 159 4.73 -2.92 -3.11
N MET A 160 5.68 -3.33 -3.92
CA MET A 160 5.46 -3.54 -5.34
C MET A 160 6.04 -4.90 -5.69
N TRP A 161 5.27 -5.68 -6.43
CA TRP A 161 5.76 -6.94 -6.95
C TRP A 161 5.32 -7.15 -8.40
N ASN A 162 6.01 -8.06 -9.08
CA ASN A 162 5.65 -8.44 -10.43
C ASN A 162 5.76 -9.96 -10.60
N PHE A 163 4.63 -10.65 -10.43
CA PHE A 163 4.56 -12.12 -10.52
C PHE A 163 4.44 -12.60 -11.97
N PHE A 164 3.95 -11.74 -12.86
CA PHE A 164 3.58 -12.14 -14.21
C PHE A 164 4.76 -11.95 -15.15
N SER A 165 4.85 -12.85 -16.14
CA SER A 165 5.83 -12.74 -17.21
C SER A 165 5.10 -12.53 -18.53
N ASN A 166 5.67 -11.71 -19.39
CA ASN A 166 5.20 -11.51 -20.75
C ASN A 166 5.51 -12.73 -21.64
N GLU A 167 5.12 -12.68 -22.91
CA GLU A 167 5.33 -13.76 -23.87
C GLU A 167 6.81 -14.14 -24.08
N SER A 168 7.73 -13.21 -23.79
CA SER A 168 9.18 -13.44 -23.86
C SER A 168 9.77 -14.03 -22.58
N GLY A 169 8.96 -14.24 -21.53
CA GLY A 169 9.39 -14.76 -20.23
C GLY A 169 10.06 -13.73 -19.32
N GLU A 170 9.99 -12.45 -19.68
CA GLU A 170 10.46 -11.33 -18.85
C GLU A 170 9.31 -10.78 -17.99
N PRO A 171 9.58 -10.15 -16.82
CA PRO A 171 8.52 -9.60 -15.98
C PRO A 171 7.63 -8.58 -16.71
N ASP A 172 6.32 -8.80 -16.67
CA ASP A 172 5.33 -7.98 -17.36
C ASP A 172 5.12 -6.64 -16.65
N THR A 173 5.57 -5.54 -17.27
CA THR A 173 5.44 -4.20 -16.71
C THR A 173 4.00 -3.71 -16.56
N HIS A 174 3.03 -4.37 -17.21
CA HIS A 174 1.64 -3.91 -17.25
C HIS A 174 0.71 -4.68 -16.31
N SER A 175 1.23 -5.71 -15.63
CA SER A 175 0.49 -6.52 -14.67
C SER A 175 1.17 -6.58 -13.28
N PRO A 176 1.55 -5.46 -12.66
CA PRO A 176 2.16 -5.47 -11.33
C PRO A 176 1.14 -5.81 -10.23
N ALA A 177 1.65 -6.08 -9.03
CA ALA A 177 0.91 -6.01 -7.78
C ALA A 177 1.33 -4.73 -7.04
N TRP A 178 0.35 -3.85 -6.75
CA TRP A 178 0.53 -2.61 -6.01
C TRP A 178 -0.05 -2.74 -4.62
N ASP A 179 0.82 -3.06 -3.68
CA ASP A 179 0.43 -3.65 -2.42
C ASP A 179 0.81 -2.77 -1.24
N TRP A 180 0.26 -3.10 -0.07
CA TRP A 180 0.72 -2.52 1.18
C TRP A 180 0.66 -3.54 2.31
N GLN A 181 1.44 -3.26 3.35
CA GLN A 181 1.43 -4.02 4.59
C GLN A 181 0.98 -3.18 5.77
N TYR A 182 0.40 -3.86 6.74
CA TYR A 182 0.16 -3.37 8.09
C TYR A 182 0.99 -4.20 9.06
N ALA A 183 2.04 -3.61 9.63
CA ALA A 183 3.00 -4.24 10.52
C ALA A 183 2.78 -3.78 11.97
N ILE A 184 2.27 -4.67 12.81
CA ILE A 184 2.12 -4.44 14.25
C ILE A 184 3.38 -4.94 14.95
N ARG A 185 4.09 -4.04 15.62
CA ARG A 185 5.23 -4.39 16.49
C ARG A 185 4.73 -4.76 17.88
N ASP A 186 5.37 -5.78 18.46
CA ASP A 186 5.09 -6.34 19.79
C ASP A 186 3.58 -6.48 20.06
N PRO A 187 2.85 -7.24 19.22
CA PRO A 187 1.40 -7.39 19.34
C PRO A 187 1.00 -7.95 20.72
N GLU A 188 0.07 -7.29 21.39
CA GLU A 188 -0.46 -7.69 22.68
C GLU A 188 -1.76 -8.47 22.51
N MET A 189 -1.87 -9.63 23.17
CA MET A 189 -3.11 -10.42 23.17
C MET A 189 -4.30 -9.61 23.70
N GLY A 190 -5.41 -9.66 22.98
CA GLY A 190 -6.65 -8.96 23.32
C GLY A 190 -6.65 -7.46 23.02
N LYS A 191 -5.53 -6.88 22.55
CA LYS A 191 -5.46 -5.49 22.13
C LYS A 191 -5.92 -5.35 20.69
N LYS A 192 -6.78 -4.36 20.45
CA LYS A 192 -7.25 -4.03 19.11
C LYS A 192 -6.25 -3.13 18.38
N TYR A 193 -5.99 -3.46 17.13
CA TYR A 193 -5.19 -2.71 16.18
C TYR A 193 -6.03 -2.42 14.93
N GLY A 194 -5.63 -1.44 14.12
CA GLY A 194 -6.35 -1.08 12.91
C GLY A 194 -5.82 0.17 12.21
N TYR A 195 -6.37 0.43 11.04
CA TYR A 195 -6.09 1.62 10.23
C TYR A 195 -7.27 1.93 9.32
N ARG A 196 -7.28 3.15 8.79
CA ARG A 196 -8.19 3.56 7.71
C ARG A 196 -7.38 3.82 6.46
N ALA A 197 -7.94 3.45 5.32
CA ALA A 197 -7.37 3.76 4.03
C ALA A 197 -8.45 4.24 3.05
N ARG A 198 -8.02 4.89 1.98
CA ARG A 198 -8.87 5.26 0.86
C ARG A 198 -8.16 4.90 -0.43
N ILE A 199 -8.86 4.21 -1.32
CA ILE A 199 -8.43 4.01 -2.70
C ILE A 199 -9.17 5.02 -3.57
N VAL A 200 -8.46 5.81 -4.35
CA VAL A 200 -9.02 6.76 -5.32
C VAL A 200 -8.75 6.24 -6.73
N VAL A 201 -9.79 6.21 -7.57
CA VAL A 201 -9.71 5.80 -8.98
C VAL A 201 -10.36 6.87 -9.85
N LYS A 202 -9.55 7.71 -10.50
CA LYS A 202 -10.00 8.91 -11.25
C LYS A 202 -9.16 9.12 -12.49
N GLN A 203 -9.61 9.97 -13.40
CA GLN A 203 -8.73 10.50 -14.45
C GLN A 203 -7.54 11.23 -13.81
N PHE A 204 -6.34 10.97 -14.31
CA PHE A 204 -5.11 11.56 -13.78
C PHE A 204 -4.88 12.95 -14.39
N GLU A 205 -4.83 13.96 -13.52
CA GLU A 205 -4.66 15.37 -13.92
C GLU A 205 -3.28 15.95 -13.53
N GLY A 206 -2.45 15.16 -12.84
CA GLY A 206 -1.11 15.54 -12.42
C GLY A 206 -0.88 15.34 -10.91
N GLU A 207 0.36 15.55 -10.46
CA GLU A 207 0.76 15.30 -9.07
C GLU A 207 0.08 16.23 -8.05
N GLU A 208 -0.34 17.44 -8.46
CA GLU A 208 -1.11 18.35 -7.61
C GLU A 208 -2.43 17.71 -7.13
N GLN A 209 -3.06 16.89 -7.98
CA GLN A 209 -4.26 16.13 -7.66
C GLN A 209 -4.05 15.19 -6.46
N ILE A 210 -2.86 14.58 -6.35
CA ILE A 210 -2.55 13.65 -5.25
C ILE A 210 -2.59 14.38 -3.91
N TRP A 211 -2.02 15.58 -3.85
CA TRP A 211 -2.03 16.40 -2.65
C TRP A 211 -3.42 16.95 -2.32
N GLU A 212 -4.23 17.24 -3.32
CA GLU A 212 -5.64 17.61 -3.13
C GLU A 212 -6.44 16.47 -2.50
N GLU A 213 -6.30 15.24 -3.02
CA GLU A 213 -6.97 14.07 -2.45
C GLU A 213 -6.48 13.76 -1.04
N TYR A 214 -5.17 13.92 -0.76
CA TYR A 214 -4.62 13.73 0.59
C TYR A 214 -5.17 14.78 1.58
N ARG A 215 -5.25 16.06 1.19
CA ARG A 215 -5.86 17.10 2.04
C ARG A 215 -7.35 16.82 2.28
N ARG A 216 -8.09 16.49 1.22
CA ARG A 216 -9.51 16.15 1.31
C ARG A 216 -9.75 14.93 2.21
N TRP A 217 -8.86 13.95 2.18
CA TRP A 217 -8.92 12.79 3.07
C TRP A 217 -8.85 13.19 4.54
N GLY A 218 -7.93 14.09 4.89
CA GLY A 218 -7.81 14.59 6.27
C GLY A 218 -9.05 15.36 6.72
N GLU A 219 -9.59 16.19 5.83
CA GLU A 219 -10.85 16.92 6.06
C GLU A 219 -12.04 15.96 6.27
N ASP A 220 -12.19 14.96 5.40
CA ASP A 220 -13.27 13.95 5.48
C ASP A 220 -13.18 13.12 6.77
N LEU A 221 -11.96 12.80 7.24
CA LEU A 221 -11.75 12.06 8.47
C LEU A 221 -11.93 12.92 9.73
N GLY A 222 -11.87 14.24 9.61
CA GLY A 222 -11.84 15.16 10.74
C GLY A 222 -10.62 14.96 11.65
N VAL A 223 -9.50 14.48 11.09
CA VAL A 223 -8.24 14.25 11.81
C VAL A 223 -7.11 15.01 11.14
N GLU A 224 -6.12 15.40 11.94
CA GLU A 224 -4.89 15.94 11.41
C GLU A 224 -4.04 14.79 10.86
N LEU A 225 -3.90 14.75 9.53
CA LEU A 225 -3.01 13.79 8.88
C LEU A 225 -1.54 14.18 9.11
N PRO A 226 -0.60 13.23 8.99
CA PRO A 226 0.83 13.52 9.05
C PRO A 226 1.21 14.70 8.14
N VAL A 227 1.84 15.72 8.75
CA VAL A 227 2.26 16.94 8.05
C VAL A 227 3.43 16.62 7.14
N VAL A 228 3.33 17.02 5.87
CA VAL A 228 4.37 16.81 4.87
C VAL A 228 4.89 18.16 4.40
N ASP A 229 6.20 18.39 4.56
CA ASP A 229 6.88 19.57 4.04
C ASP A 229 7.24 19.31 2.57
N GLN A 230 6.67 20.10 1.66
CA GLN A 230 6.88 19.97 0.20
C GLN A 230 8.06 20.82 -0.30
N ARG A 231 8.94 21.27 0.62
CA ARG A 231 10.04 22.20 0.33
C ARG A 231 11.11 21.64 -0.60
#